data_AF-A0A151A7M5-F1
#
_entry.id   AF-A0A151A7M5-F1
#
_cell.length_a   1.000
_cell.length_b   1.000
_cell.length_c   1.000
_cell.angle_alpha   90.00
_cell.angle_beta   90.00
_cell.angle_gamma   90.00
#
_symmetry.space_group_name_H-M   'P 1'
#
loop_
_entity.id
_entity.type
_entity.pdbx_description
1 polymer ?
#
loop_
_entity_poly.entity_id
_entity_poly.type
_entity_poly.pdbx_seq_one_letter_code
_entity_poly.pdbx_strand_id
1 'polypeptide(L)'
;MYPVLHAKGVLLWLHGDGAYEFKHPNSKRYLGGELGIKEIARLHNLTLIVPKTPSKDETWWTNGVPNSIYLTELINSIPNHQHLWICGFSGGSEITTYWLLEKLPNMNVKSGGAIIFSGGGSPKIKGVTHTLPKDKYIKQSYPLTWLVGEYDDGTTSSDNFNALKLSKQGYDFYRQQGWDAKRYIIPKFYHVLTKNNRGIYGQLLHNHLN
;
A
#
# COMPACT_ATOMS: atom_id res chain seq x y z
N MET A 1 4.14 -12.42 -10.11
CA MET A 1 5.44 -12.13 -9.46
C MET A 1 6.39 -11.64 -10.53
N TYR A 2 7.24 -10.66 -10.21
CA TYR A 2 8.29 -10.15 -11.08
C TYR A 2 9.60 -10.24 -10.30
N PRO A 3 10.34 -11.35 -10.42
CA PRO A 3 11.57 -11.58 -9.67
C PRO A 3 12.71 -10.72 -10.22
N VAL A 4 13.69 -10.47 -9.36
CA VAL A 4 14.95 -9.83 -9.72
C VAL A 4 16.10 -10.67 -9.20
N LEU A 5 17.22 -10.70 -9.93
CA LEU A 5 18.42 -11.42 -9.50
C LEU A 5 18.95 -10.80 -8.21
N HIS A 6 19.32 -11.64 -7.24
CA HIS A 6 19.84 -11.21 -5.93
C HIS A 6 18.93 -10.22 -5.18
N ALA A 7 17.62 -10.48 -5.21
CA ALA A 7 16.64 -9.64 -4.53
C ALA A 7 16.98 -9.45 -3.04
N LYS A 8 17.02 -8.18 -2.62
CA LYS A 8 17.28 -7.75 -1.23
C LYS A 8 16.02 -7.72 -0.37
N GLY A 9 14.86 -7.96 -0.97
CA GLY A 9 13.58 -8.04 -0.29
C GLY A 9 12.41 -8.08 -1.26
N VAL A 10 11.24 -7.72 -0.74
CA VAL A 10 9.96 -7.80 -1.44
C VAL A 10 9.30 -6.43 -1.50
N LEU A 11 8.78 -6.07 -2.67
CA LEU A 11 7.82 -5.00 -2.85
C LEU A 11 6.46 -5.62 -3.13
N LEU A 12 5.51 -5.49 -2.21
CA LEU A 12 4.13 -5.90 -2.39
C LEU A 12 3.32 -4.72 -2.92
N TRP A 13 2.66 -4.87 -4.06
CA TRP A 13 1.72 -3.89 -4.61
C TRP A 13 0.29 -4.42 -4.54
N LEU A 14 -0.55 -3.78 -3.73
CA LEU A 14 -1.95 -4.10 -3.53
C LEU A 14 -2.83 -3.14 -4.35
N HIS A 15 -3.56 -3.71 -5.30
CA HIS A 15 -4.44 -2.97 -6.20
C HIS A 15 -5.58 -2.25 -5.47
N GLY A 16 -6.16 -1.24 -6.12
CA GLY A 16 -7.44 -0.65 -5.72
C GLY A 16 -8.62 -1.50 -6.19
N ASP A 17 -9.84 -1.08 -5.84
CA ASP A 17 -11.05 -1.83 -6.18
C ASP A 17 -11.17 -2.05 -7.71
N GLY A 18 -11.57 -3.27 -8.12
CA GLY A 18 -11.69 -3.67 -9.53
C GLY A 18 -10.39 -4.19 -10.19
N ALA A 19 -9.28 -4.22 -9.45
CA ALA A 19 -8.03 -4.91 -9.82
C ALA A 19 -7.51 -4.56 -11.23
N TYR A 20 -7.51 -3.27 -11.59
CA TYR A 20 -7.21 -2.75 -12.93
C TYR A 20 -5.93 -3.35 -13.56
N GLU A 21 -4.89 -3.54 -12.77
CA GLU A 21 -3.58 -4.06 -13.18
C GLU A 21 -3.65 -5.44 -13.83
N PHE A 22 -4.64 -6.26 -13.50
CA PHE A 22 -4.82 -7.59 -14.07
C PHE A 22 -5.48 -7.56 -15.45
N LYS A 23 -6.26 -6.52 -15.74
CA LYS A 23 -6.84 -6.27 -17.07
C LYS A 23 -5.88 -5.48 -17.95
N HIS A 24 -4.95 -4.73 -17.34
CA HIS A 24 -4.01 -3.83 -18.05
C HIS A 24 -2.57 -3.91 -17.51
N PRO A 25 -1.91 -5.09 -17.57
CA PRO A 25 -0.62 -5.32 -16.92
C PRO A 25 0.56 -4.51 -17.47
N ASN A 26 0.42 -3.94 -18.67
CA ASN A 26 1.44 -3.13 -19.34
C ASN A 26 1.10 -1.63 -19.34
N SER A 27 -0.01 -1.24 -18.70
CA SER A 27 -0.42 0.16 -18.63
C SER A 27 0.61 1.00 -17.87
N LYS A 28 0.91 2.18 -18.42
CA LYS A 28 1.76 3.19 -17.79
C LYS A 28 1.10 3.87 -16.57
N ARG A 29 -0.13 3.49 -16.25
CA ARG A 29 -0.88 4.00 -15.09
C ARG A 29 -0.31 3.50 -13.76
N TYR A 30 0.11 2.24 -13.68
CA TYR A 30 0.63 1.64 -12.43
C TYR A 30 1.90 0.85 -12.69
N LEU A 31 1.79 -0.28 -13.41
CA LEU A 31 2.86 -1.27 -13.46
C LEU A 31 3.91 -1.03 -14.55
N GLY A 32 3.48 -0.59 -15.74
CA GLY A 32 4.32 -0.52 -16.94
C GLY A 32 5.01 0.84 -17.15
N GLY A 33 5.98 0.85 -18.07
CA GLY A 33 6.75 2.04 -18.44
C GLY A 33 7.96 2.30 -17.53
N GLU A 34 8.76 3.29 -17.92
CA GLU A 34 10.02 3.66 -17.24
C GLU A 34 9.84 4.16 -15.79
N LEU A 35 8.65 4.68 -15.48
CA LEU A 35 8.25 5.11 -14.13
C LEU A 35 7.21 4.15 -13.52
N GLY A 36 7.06 2.96 -14.09
CA GLY A 36 6.14 1.94 -13.62
C GLY A 36 6.70 1.19 -12.42
N ILE A 37 5.81 0.65 -11.58
CA ILE A 37 6.19 -0.06 -10.34
C ILE A 37 7.14 -1.24 -10.63
N LYS A 38 7.00 -1.91 -11.79
CA LYS A 38 7.91 -2.99 -12.21
C LYS A 38 9.36 -2.51 -12.30
N GLU A 39 9.57 -1.36 -12.93
CA GLU A 39 10.91 -0.81 -13.14
C GLU A 39 11.51 -0.31 -11.82
N ILE A 40 10.70 0.33 -10.97
CA ILE A 40 11.16 0.81 -9.67
C ILE A 40 11.54 -0.34 -8.73
N ALA A 41 10.76 -1.42 -8.71
CA ALA A 41 11.12 -2.62 -7.95
C ALA A 41 12.49 -3.18 -8.41
N ARG A 42 12.71 -3.21 -9.73
CA ARG A 42 13.96 -3.65 -10.33
C ARG A 42 15.14 -2.77 -9.93
N LEU A 43 15.00 -1.45 -10.01
CA LEU A 43 16.05 -0.49 -9.62
C LEU A 43 16.44 -0.61 -8.15
N HIS A 44 15.49 -0.97 -7.29
CA HIS A 44 15.69 -1.17 -5.85
C HIS A 44 16.07 -2.62 -5.47
N ASN A 45 16.29 -3.50 -6.45
CA ASN A 45 16.57 -4.93 -6.23
C ASN A 45 15.51 -5.62 -5.34
N LEU A 46 14.23 -5.29 -5.52
CA LEU A 46 13.11 -5.91 -4.82
C LEU A 46 12.34 -6.84 -5.77
N THR A 47 11.99 -8.03 -5.29
CA THR A 47 11.02 -8.89 -5.99
C THR A 47 9.65 -8.25 -5.87
N LEU A 48 9.02 -7.92 -7.00
CA LEU A 48 7.68 -7.34 -7.01
C LEU A 48 6.60 -8.43 -6.99
N ILE A 49 5.69 -8.31 -6.04
CA ILE A 49 4.54 -9.17 -5.86
C ILE A 49 3.29 -8.33 -6.08
N VAL A 50 2.46 -8.74 -7.04
CA VAL A 50 1.19 -8.10 -7.37
C VAL A 50 0.11 -9.18 -7.25
N PRO A 51 -0.46 -9.43 -6.04
CA PRO A 51 -1.51 -10.41 -5.88
C PRO A 51 -2.85 -9.82 -6.33
N LYS A 52 -3.76 -10.69 -6.74
CA LYS A 52 -5.17 -10.35 -6.90
C LYS A 52 -5.89 -10.73 -5.62
N THR A 53 -6.83 -9.91 -5.16
CA THR A 53 -7.71 -10.31 -4.06
C THR A 53 -8.44 -11.62 -4.40
N PRO A 54 -8.60 -12.54 -3.43
CA PRO A 54 -9.43 -13.73 -3.61
C PRO A 54 -10.93 -13.40 -3.57
N SER A 55 -11.31 -12.17 -3.18
CA SER A 55 -12.70 -11.75 -3.09
C SER A 55 -13.35 -11.62 -4.48
N LYS A 56 -14.59 -12.12 -4.61
CA LYS A 56 -15.35 -12.12 -5.88
C LYS A 56 -15.69 -10.71 -6.39
N ASP A 57 -15.81 -9.76 -5.47
CA ASP A 57 -16.12 -8.35 -5.77
C ASP A 57 -14.89 -7.53 -6.19
N GLU A 58 -13.72 -8.16 -6.31
CA GLU A 58 -12.44 -7.52 -6.66
C GLU A 58 -12.01 -6.40 -5.69
N THR A 59 -12.46 -6.45 -4.44
CA THR A 59 -12.01 -5.54 -3.37
C THR A 59 -11.18 -6.27 -2.32
N TRP A 60 -10.37 -5.53 -1.57
CA TRP A 60 -9.61 -6.09 -0.44
C TRP A 60 -10.32 -5.92 0.90
N TRP A 61 -11.07 -4.84 1.07
CA TRP A 61 -11.51 -4.36 2.37
C TRP A 61 -12.88 -4.91 2.80
N THR A 62 -13.73 -5.35 1.87
CA THR A 62 -15.06 -5.91 2.20
C THR A 62 -14.94 -7.19 3.02
N ASN A 63 -13.96 -8.04 2.67
CA ASN A 63 -13.57 -9.25 3.40
C ASN A 63 -12.19 -9.09 4.06
N GLY A 64 -12.00 -7.99 4.81
CA GLY A 64 -10.68 -7.60 5.32
C GLY A 64 -9.95 -8.67 6.16
N VAL A 65 -10.66 -9.37 7.04
CA VAL A 65 -10.07 -10.44 7.87
C VAL A 65 -9.51 -11.59 7.02
N PRO A 66 -10.31 -12.32 6.21
CA PRO A 66 -9.77 -13.43 5.41
C PRO A 66 -8.74 -12.96 4.38
N ASN A 67 -8.90 -11.76 3.79
CA ASN A 67 -7.91 -11.22 2.86
C ASN A 67 -6.56 -10.92 3.56
N SER A 68 -6.57 -10.47 4.81
CA SER A 68 -5.33 -10.26 5.57
C SER A 68 -4.62 -11.57 5.92
N ILE A 69 -5.37 -12.65 6.17
CA ILE A 69 -4.82 -14.00 6.40
C ILE A 69 -4.15 -14.50 5.11
N TYR A 70 -4.86 -14.42 3.98
CA TYR A 70 -4.33 -14.77 2.67
C TYR A 70 -3.02 -14.01 2.36
N LEU A 71 -2.98 -12.69 2.60
CA LEU A 71 -1.78 -11.89 2.37
C LEU A 71 -0.63 -12.27 3.31
N THR A 72 -0.93 -12.58 4.57
CA THR A 72 0.06 -13.05 5.55
C THR A 72 0.70 -14.36 5.09
N GLU A 73 -0.11 -15.33 4.66
CA GLU A 73 0.37 -16.62 4.15
C GLU A 73 1.18 -16.46 2.86
N LEU A 74 0.69 -15.65 1.92
CA LEU A 74 1.41 -15.34 0.69
C LEU A 74 2.78 -14.73 0.98
N ILE A 75 2.85 -13.72 1.85
CA ILE A 75 4.12 -13.06 2.20
C ILE A 75 5.10 -14.04 2.83
N ASN A 76 4.64 -14.88 3.77
CA ASN A 76 5.48 -15.89 4.41
C ASN A 76 6.03 -16.93 3.43
N SER A 77 5.33 -17.19 2.31
CA SER A 77 5.79 -18.12 1.28
C SER A 77 6.91 -17.56 0.37
N ILE A 78 7.16 -16.25 0.41
CA ILE A 78 8.11 -15.60 -0.49
C ILE A 78 9.52 -15.60 0.12
N PRO A 79 10.56 -16.00 -0.62
CA PRO A 79 11.95 -15.89 -0.17
C PRO A 79 12.34 -14.44 0.14
N ASN A 80 13.15 -14.23 1.19
CA ASN A 80 13.67 -12.93 1.61
C ASN A 80 12.59 -11.87 1.95
N HIS A 81 11.38 -12.28 2.34
CA HIS A 81 10.29 -11.36 2.71
C HIS A 81 10.55 -10.56 3.99
N GLN A 82 11.60 -10.86 4.76
CA GLN A 82 11.90 -10.17 6.01
C GLN A 82 12.23 -8.68 5.80
N HIS A 83 12.68 -8.30 4.60
CA HIS A 83 12.71 -6.92 4.13
C HIS A 83 11.51 -6.68 3.21
N LEU A 84 10.44 -6.08 3.76
CA LEU A 84 9.15 -5.96 3.09
C LEU A 84 8.73 -4.49 2.96
N TRP A 85 8.47 -4.09 1.72
CA TRP A 85 7.75 -2.86 1.42
C TRP A 85 6.32 -3.18 1.01
N ILE A 86 5.35 -2.65 1.73
CA ILE A 86 3.93 -2.80 1.41
C ILE A 86 3.44 -1.51 0.74
N CYS A 87 2.97 -1.61 -0.49
CA CYS A 87 2.43 -0.50 -1.23
C CYS A 87 0.98 -0.79 -1.59
N GLY A 88 0.07 0.09 -1.16
CA GLY A 88 -1.36 -0.04 -1.42
C GLY A 88 -1.89 1.15 -2.20
N PHE A 89 -2.87 0.91 -3.07
CA PHE A 89 -3.66 1.96 -3.70
C PHE A 89 -5.14 1.78 -3.36
N SER A 90 -5.84 2.85 -2.95
CA SER A 90 -7.29 2.82 -2.71
C SER A 90 -7.70 1.65 -1.78
N GLY A 91 -8.51 0.70 -2.21
CA GLY A 91 -8.82 -0.52 -1.43
C GLY A 91 -7.60 -1.30 -0.90
N GLY A 92 -6.48 -1.30 -1.64
CA GLY A 92 -5.19 -1.86 -1.20
C GLY A 92 -4.55 -1.08 -0.05
N SER A 93 -4.76 0.24 0.00
CA SER A 93 -4.37 1.09 1.14
C SER A 93 -5.20 0.78 2.38
N GLU A 94 -6.51 0.58 2.19
CA GLU A 94 -7.44 0.26 3.27
C GLU A 94 -7.09 -1.08 3.94
N ILE A 95 -6.87 -2.15 3.17
CA ILE A 95 -6.45 -3.44 3.75
C ILE A 95 -5.12 -3.34 4.50
N THR A 96 -4.20 -2.52 3.98
CA THR A 96 -2.87 -2.31 4.58
C THR A 96 -3.00 -1.69 5.96
N THR A 97 -3.71 -0.58 6.08
CA THR A 97 -3.80 0.19 7.34
C THR A 97 -4.84 -0.35 8.30
N TYR A 98 -5.82 -1.12 7.84
CA TYR A 98 -6.82 -1.68 8.75
C TYR A 98 -6.37 -3.01 9.34
N TRP A 99 -5.86 -3.93 8.52
CA TRP A 99 -5.61 -5.30 8.96
C TRP A 99 -4.17 -5.76 8.78
N LEU A 100 -3.42 -5.29 7.78
CA LEU A 100 -2.12 -5.92 7.48
C LEU A 100 -0.98 -5.45 8.40
N LEU A 101 -0.94 -4.16 8.77
CA LEU A 101 0.13 -3.64 9.64
C LEU A 101 0.14 -4.29 11.04
N GLU A 102 -1.00 -4.71 11.59
CA GLU A 102 -1.04 -5.47 12.85
C GLU A 102 -0.48 -6.89 12.69
N LYS A 103 -0.38 -7.42 11.47
CA LYS A 103 0.14 -8.77 11.20
C LYS A 103 1.64 -8.79 10.92
N LEU A 104 2.36 -7.66 10.96
CA LEU A 104 3.81 -7.62 10.73
C LEU A 104 4.59 -8.67 11.55
N PRO A 105 4.29 -8.91 12.85
CA PRO A 105 4.92 -9.99 13.62
C PRO A 105 4.66 -11.39 13.05
N ASN A 106 3.46 -11.64 12.53
CA ASN A 106 3.06 -12.94 11.96
C ASN A 106 3.71 -13.21 10.60
N MET A 107 4.21 -12.16 9.94
CA MET A 107 4.91 -12.21 8.66
C MET A 107 6.44 -12.21 8.83
N ASN A 108 6.95 -12.30 10.06
CA ASN A 108 8.37 -12.24 10.39
C ASN A 108 9.12 -11.03 9.78
N VAL A 109 8.42 -9.91 9.55
CA VAL A 109 9.00 -8.72 8.93
C VAL A 109 10.00 -8.09 9.89
N LYS A 110 11.20 -7.78 9.39
CA LYS A 110 12.30 -7.21 10.16
C LYS A 110 12.61 -5.76 9.79
N SER A 111 12.40 -5.40 8.52
CA SER A 111 12.71 -4.07 7.98
C SER A 111 11.85 -3.78 6.74
N GLY A 112 11.93 -2.55 6.24
CA GLY A 112 11.14 -2.07 5.10
C GLY A 112 10.22 -0.94 5.53
N GLY A 113 9.02 -0.87 4.97
CA GLY A 113 8.07 0.22 5.22
C GLY A 113 6.72 0.04 4.53
N ALA A 114 5.85 1.04 4.63
CA ALA A 114 4.62 1.07 3.85
C ALA A 114 4.38 2.41 3.15
N ILE A 115 3.92 2.34 1.91
CA ILE A 115 3.56 3.50 1.09
C ILE A 115 2.10 3.37 0.66
N ILE A 116 1.30 4.35 1.04
CA ILE A 116 -0.16 4.24 1.11
C ILE A 116 -0.74 5.31 0.20
N PHE A 117 -1.20 4.89 -0.98
CA PHE A 117 -1.70 5.79 -2.00
C PHE A 117 -3.22 5.94 -1.92
N SER A 118 -3.68 7.19 -1.88
CA SER A 118 -5.10 7.57 -2.12
C SER A 118 -6.08 6.71 -1.29
N GLY A 119 -5.84 6.64 0.02
CA GLY A 119 -6.64 5.86 0.97
C GLY A 119 -5.91 5.70 2.30
N GLY A 120 -6.23 4.64 3.03
CA GLY A 120 -5.54 4.20 4.24
C GLY A 120 -6.05 4.90 5.49
N GLY A 121 -7.28 4.60 5.90
CA GLY A 121 -7.87 5.11 7.14
C GLY A 121 -7.25 4.55 8.43
N SER A 122 -7.80 4.99 9.57
CA SER A 122 -7.47 4.42 10.89
C SER A 122 -8.19 3.09 11.13
N PRO A 123 -7.52 2.03 11.62
CA PRO A 123 -8.17 0.75 11.96
C PRO A 123 -9.32 0.88 12.97
N LYS A 124 -9.34 1.97 13.76
CA LYS A 124 -10.44 2.31 14.68
C LYS A 124 -11.80 2.39 13.97
N ILE A 125 -11.84 2.97 12.78
CA ILE A 125 -13.12 3.22 12.07
C ILE A 125 -13.74 1.93 11.53
N LYS A 126 -12.95 0.86 11.44
CA LYS A 126 -13.38 -0.49 11.06
C LYS A 126 -13.50 -1.42 12.28
N GLY A 127 -13.31 -0.91 13.50
CA GLY A 127 -13.37 -1.70 14.72
C GLY A 127 -12.28 -2.78 14.83
N VAL A 128 -11.19 -2.68 14.06
CA VAL A 128 -10.14 -3.70 14.06
C VAL A 128 -9.28 -3.61 15.30
N THR A 129 -8.79 -2.41 15.60
CA THR A 129 -8.07 -2.13 16.85
C THR A 129 -8.13 -0.65 17.21
N HIS A 130 -8.05 -0.38 18.51
CA HIS A 130 -7.94 0.98 19.06
C HIS A 130 -6.50 1.41 19.33
N THR A 131 -5.55 0.47 19.38
CA THR A 131 -4.13 0.76 19.63
C THR A 131 -3.23 -0.15 18.81
N LEU A 132 -2.12 0.37 18.34
CA LEU A 132 -1.13 -0.39 17.59
C LEU A 132 0.27 0.16 17.87
N PRO A 133 0.77 0.09 19.13
CA PRO A 133 2.03 0.73 19.52
C PRO A 133 3.20 0.16 18.74
N LYS A 134 3.95 1.00 18.01
CA LYS A 134 4.98 0.57 17.04
C LYS A 134 5.92 -0.49 17.61
N ASP A 135 6.45 -0.30 18.82
CA ASP A 135 7.46 -1.18 19.41
C ASP A 135 6.95 -2.57 19.83
N LYS A 136 5.63 -2.79 19.82
CA LYS A 136 5.02 -4.12 19.98
C LYS A 136 4.98 -4.92 18.67
N TYR A 137 5.02 -4.24 17.52
CA TYR A 137 4.83 -4.86 16.20
C TYR A 137 6.11 -4.89 15.38
N ILE A 138 6.97 -3.87 15.50
CA ILE A 138 8.25 -3.83 14.78
C ILE A 138 9.32 -3.08 15.56
N LYS A 139 10.49 -3.72 15.75
CA LYS A 139 11.59 -3.14 16.52
C LYS A 139 12.40 -2.14 15.71
N GLN A 140 12.65 -2.43 14.44
CA GLN A 140 13.40 -1.52 13.57
C GLN A 140 12.56 -0.30 13.15
N SER A 141 13.21 0.66 12.50
CA SER A 141 12.49 1.72 11.79
C SER A 141 11.62 1.10 10.70
N TYR A 142 10.38 1.58 10.58
CA TYR A 142 9.43 1.14 9.58
C TYR A 142 8.54 2.34 9.20
N PRO A 143 8.98 3.17 8.23
CA PRO A 143 8.25 4.37 7.86
C PRO A 143 6.90 4.03 7.22
N LEU A 144 5.90 4.83 7.55
CA LEU A 144 4.57 4.78 6.95
C LEU A 144 4.32 6.09 6.22
N THR A 145 4.12 6.06 4.91
CA THR A 145 3.96 7.28 4.11
C THR A 145 2.62 7.27 3.37
N TRP A 146 1.77 8.26 3.65
CA TRP A 146 0.54 8.51 2.91
C TRP A 146 0.77 9.51 1.78
N LEU A 147 0.29 9.18 0.58
CA LEU A 147 0.37 9.99 -0.63
C LEU A 147 -1.03 10.11 -1.23
N VAL A 148 -1.63 11.28 -1.17
CA VAL A 148 -3.04 11.49 -1.53
C VAL A 148 -3.22 12.69 -2.44
N GLY A 149 -4.07 12.58 -3.46
CA GLY A 149 -4.38 13.70 -4.35
C GLY A 149 -5.10 14.84 -3.61
N GLU A 150 -4.75 16.08 -3.94
CA GLU A 150 -5.39 17.30 -3.41
C GLU A 150 -6.90 17.36 -3.62
N TYR A 151 -7.41 16.74 -4.69
CA TYR A 151 -8.84 16.74 -5.02
C TYR A 151 -9.51 15.39 -4.75
N ASP A 152 -8.87 14.52 -3.97
CA ASP A 152 -9.44 13.23 -3.54
C ASP A 152 -10.30 13.39 -2.26
N ASP A 153 -11.25 14.32 -2.31
CA ASP A 153 -12.12 14.73 -1.19
C ASP A 153 -13.52 14.07 -1.23
N GLY A 154 -13.72 13.13 -2.16
CA GLY A 154 -14.96 12.38 -2.34
C GLY A 154 -16.04 13.10 -3.14
N THR A 155 -15.87 14.38 -3.50
CA THR A 155 -16.88 15.14 -4.26
C THR A 155 -17.10 14.60 -5.67
N THR A 156 -16.08 13.98 -6.27
CA THR A 156 -16.15 13.36 -7.60
C THR A 156 -16.31 11.84 -7.55
N SER A 157 -16.44 11.24 -6.35
CA SER A 157 -16.59 9.79 -6.21
C SER A 157 -18.05 9.40 -6.14
N SER A 158 -18.46 8.37 -6.89
CA SER A 158 -19.85 7.89 -6.89
C SER A 158 -20.32 7.33 -5.55
N ASP A 159 -19.39 6.87 -4.73
CA ASP A 159 -19.61 6.30 -3.40
C ASP A 159 -19.22 7.27 -2.26
N ASN A 160 -18.90 8.52 -2.59
CA ASN A 160 -18.37 9.53 -1.66
C ASN A 160 -17.07 9.12 -0.93
N PHE A 161 -16.28 8.19 -1.50
CA PHE A 161 -14.98 7.82 -0.93
C PHE A 161 -14.05 9.03 -0.86
N ASN A 162 -13.70 9.43 0.36
CA ASN A 162 -12.87 10.61 0.64
C ASN A 162 -11.51 10.18 1.17
N ALA A 163 -10.55 9.98 0.27
CA ALA A 163 -9.24 9.50 0.66
C ALA A 163 -8.39 10.57 1.37
N LEU A 164 -8.66 11.86 1.14
CA LEU A 164 -8.05 12.96 1.90
C LEU A 164 -8.34 12.84 3.39
N LYS A 165 -9.60 12.59 3.74
CA LYS A 165 -10.06 12.37 5.11
C LYS A 165 -9.50 11.08 5.69
N LEU A 166 -9.60 9.97 4.95
CA LEU A 166 -9.12 8.67 5.42
C LEU A 166 -7.61 8.67 5.66
N SER A 167 -6.82 9.17 4.70
CA SER A 167 -5.36 9.27 4.85
C SER A 167 -4.95 10.10 6.07
N LYS A 168 -5.68 11.19 6.38
CA LYS A 168 -5.45 11.98 7.59
C LYS A 168 -5.73 11.16 8.86
N GLN A 169 -6.83 10.42 8.89
CA GLN A 169 -7.19 9.57 10.03
C GLN A 169 -6.15 8.46 10.26
N GLY A 170 -5.71 7.78 9.20
CA GLY A 170 -4.67 6.75 9.30
C GLY A 170 -3.36 7.34 9.81
N TYR A 171 -2.87 8.40 9.15
CA TYR A 171 -1.67 9.13 9.56
C TYR A 171 -1.71 9.55 11.04
N ASP A 172 -2.78 10.22 11.48
CA ASP A 172 -2.91 10.69 12.86
C ASP A 172 -2.90 9.52 13.85
N PHE A 173 -3.61 8.43 13.54
CA PHE A 173 -3.62 7.22 14.35
C PHE A 173 -2.21 6.65 14.51
N TYR A 174 -1.52 6.35 13.42
CA TYR A 174 -0.20 5.69 13.48
C TYR A 174 0.86 6.58 14.11
N ARG A 175 0.84 7.89 13.83
CA ARG A 175 1.73 8.86 14.48
C ARG A 175 1.56 8.87 16.01
N GLN A 176 0.32 8.86 16.50
CA GLN A 176 0.03 8.77 17.93
C GLN A 176 0.48 7.45 18.57
N GLN A 177 0.61 6.38 17.78
CA GLN A 177 1.09 5.07 18.25
C GLN A 177 2.62 4.90 18.15
N GLY A 178 3.37 5.98 17.85
CA GLY A 178 4.84 5.97 17.81
C GLY A 178 5.45 5.48 16.50
N TRP A 179 4.68 5.42 15.40
CA TRP A 179 5.21 5.13 14.08
C TRP A 179 5.84 6.37 13.44
N ASP A 180 6.89 6.19 12.62
CA ASP A 180 7.40 7.24 11.71
C ASP A 180 6.41 7.42 10.55
N ALA A 181 5.31 8.12 10.83
CA ALA A 181 4.25 8.37 9.89
C ALA A 181 4.41 9.74 9.23
N LYS A 182 4.31 9.78 7.90
CA LYS A 182 4.35 11.00 7.07
C LYS A 182 3.14 11.03 6.15
N ARG A 183 2.64 12.23 5.84
CA ARG A 183 1.53 12.42 4.91
C ARG A 183 1.81 13.58 3.97
N TYR A 184 1.67 13.33 2.68
CA TYR A 184 1.86 14.30 1.63
C TYR A 184 0.60 14.42 0.78
N ILE A 185 0.19 15.67 0.54
CA ILE A 185 -0.87 16.01 -0.41
C ILE A 185 -0.19 16.28 -1.75
N ILE A 186 -0.63 15.58 -2.79
CA ILE A 186 -0.08 15.69 -4.15
C ILE A 186 -0.92 16.71 -4.92
N PRO A 187 -0.36 17.90 -5.23
CA PRO A 187 -1.13 18.99 -5.82
C PRO A 187 -1.70 18.63 -7.18
N LYS A 188 -2.92 19.08 -7.46
CA LYS A 188 -3.60 18.91 -8.76
C LYS A 188 -3.89 17.46 -9.17
N PHE A 189 -3.94 16.53 -8.22
CA PHE A 189 -4.35 15.15 -8.48
C PHE A 189 -5.65 14.82 -7.74
N TYR A 190 -6.43 13.94 -8.36
CA TYR A 190 -7.63 13.33 -7.79
C TYR A 190 -7.27 11.97 -7.16
N HIS A 191 -8.27 11.09 -7.04
CA HIS A 191 -8.10 9.73 -6.57
C HIS A 191 -7.03 8.91 -7.30
N VAL A 192 -6.83 9.19 -8.59
CA VAL A 192 -5.83 8.51 -9.39
C VAL A 192 -4.67 9.48 -9.64
N LEU A 193 -3.47 9.09 -9.24
CA LEU A 193 -2.25 9.89 -9.39
C LEU A 193 -1.67 9.72 -10.80
N THR A 194 -2.46 10.07 -11.82
CA THR A 194 -2.12 9.90 -13.25
C THR A 194 -2.32 11.20 -14.01
N LYS A 195 -1.35 11.52 -14.88
CA LYS A 195 -1.42 12.65 -15.81
C LYS A 195 -1.06 12.14 -17.21
N ASN A 196 -1.83 12.50 -18.23
CA ASN A 196 -1.61 12.07 -19.62
C ASN A 196 -1.44 10.55 -19.76
N ASN A 197 -2.31 9.76 -19.10
CA ASN A 197 -2.26 8.29 -19.05
C ASN A 197 -0.96 7.68 -18.48
N ARG A 198 -0.14 8.48 -17.79
CA ARG A 198 1.05 8.01 -17.06
C ARG A 198 0.88 8.28 -15.58
N GLY A 199 0.98 7.22 -14.78
CA GLY A 199 0.97 7.30 -13.33
C GLY A 199 2.29 7.83 -12.81
N ILE A 200 2.25 8.54 -11.68
CA ILE A 200 3.46 8.96 -10.95
C ILE A 200 3.79 8.04 -9.77
N TYR A 201 3.08 6.91 -9.64
CA TYR A 201 3.25 5.97 -8.52
C TYR A 201 4.69 5.47 -8.39
N GLY A 202 5.32 5.03 -9.49
CA GLY A 202 6.71 4.58 -9.41
C GLY A 202 7.67 5.70 -9.05
N GLN A 203 7.50 6.91 -9.58
CA GLN A 203 8.31 8.07 -9.17
C GLN A 203 8.18 8.34 -7.66
N LEU A 204 6.95 8.32 -7.15
CA LEU A 204 6.69 8.50 -5.73
C LEU A 204 7.26 7.37 -4.89
N LEU A 205 7.15 6.11 -5.33
CA LEU A 205 7.80 4.97 -4.68
C LEU A 205 9.32 5.18 -4.62
N HIS A 206 9.94 5.51 -5.75
CA HIS A 206 11.39 5.68 -5.83
C HIS A 206 11.93 6.71 -4.82
N ASN A 207 11.17 7.77 -4.57
CA ASN A 207 11.55 8.82 -3.62
C ASN A 207 11.44 8.41 -2.13
N HIS A 208 10.76 7.30 -1.82
CA HIS A 208 10.46 6.88 -0.45
C HIS A 208 10.93 5.45 -0.12
N LEU A 209 11.40 4.70 -1.12
CA LEU A 209 12.14 3.47 -0.92
C LEU A 209 13.59 3.84 -0.56
N ASN A 210 14.06 3.33 0.58
CA ASN A 210 15.39 3.57 1.11
C ASN A 210 16.29 2.34 0.92
#